data_AF-I7ZR91-F1
#
_entry.id   AF-I7ZR91-F1
#
_cell.length_a   1.000
_cell.length_b   1.000
_cell.length_c   1.000
_cell.angle_alpha   90.00
_cell.angle_beta   90.00
_cell.angle_gamma   90.00
#
_symmetry.space_group_name_H-M   'P 1'
#
loop_
_entity.id
_entity.type
_entity.pdbx_description
1 polymer ?
#
loop_
_entity_poly.entity_id
_entity_poly.type
_entity_poly.pdbx_seq_one_letter_code
_entity_poly.pdbx_strand_id
1 'polypeptide(L)'
;MAGHNTNEGVLFASPFVKNDEDYANLVASLFPGISSTALSIITDKLYPSTLSGKYGYVDQTGRVASTIGESLISCNEYFLGEAFARSNTSFRYEFSVPPAIHAVDLSYTFYNAGEATSGVNITLAGIMQRYFANFITTGQPYSHRPTDFPVDDMIQNFNISSVGRMKDSVSTKRCKWWQKADFR
;
A
#
# COMPACT_ATOMS: atom_id res chain seq x y z
N MET A 1 -0.05 -14.14 3.43
CA MET A 1 -0.28 -12.80 3.98
C MET A 1 0.49 -11.81 3.12
N ALA A 2 -0.13 -10.71 2.74
CA ALA A 2 0.47 -9.61 2.00
C ALA A 2 0.21 -8.30 2.77
N GLY A 3 1.01 -7.28 2.52
CA GLY A 3 0.76 -5.98 3.12
C GLY A 3 1.46 -4.85 2.40
N HIS A 4 1.06 -3.64 2.75
CA HIS A 4 1.62 -2.40 2.26
C HIS A 4 1.72 -1.37 3.39
N ASN A 5 2.54 -0.35 3.20
CA ASN A 5 2.63 0.81 4.07
C ASN A 5 1.70 1.91 3.52
N THR A 6 1.25 2.85 4.35
CA THR A 6 0.33 3.90 3.87
C THR A 6 0.98 4.83 2.82
N ASN A 7 2.31 5.01 2.84
CA ASN A 7 3.05 5.94 1.97
C ASN A 7 4.11 5.24 1.10
N GLU A 8 3.72 4.18 0.38
CA GLU A 8 4.65 3.34 -0.42
C GLU A 8 5.48 4.12 -1.45
N GLY A 9 4.89 5.10 -2.13
CA GLY A 9 5.55 5.74 -3.26
C GLY A 9 6.51 6.88 -2.91
N VAL A 10 6.58 7.32 -1.65
CA VAL A 10 7.27 8.57 -1.28
C VAL A 10 8.77 8.51 -1.60
N LEU A 11 9.43 7.39 -1.34
CA LEU A 11 10.86 7.22 -1.65
C LEU A 11 11.18 7.27 -3.15
N PHE A 12 10.19 6.97 -3.98
CA PHE A 12 10.33 6.87 -5.44
C PHE A 12 9.80 8.13 -6.14
N ALA A 13 9.22 9.06 -5.40
CA ALA A 13 8.64 10.26 -5.96
C ALA A 13 9.72 11.27 -6.34
N SER A 14 10.00 11.37 -7.64
CA SER A 14 10.98 12.31 -8.17
C SER A 14 10.59 13.75 -7.81
N PRO A 15 11.45 14.49 -7.06
CA PRO A 15 11.18 15.88 -6.74
C PRO A 15 11.30 16.79 -7.98
N PHE A 16 11.74 16.27 -9.13
CA PHE A 16 11.91 17.02 -10.37
C PHE A 16 10.63 17.09 -11.21
N VAL A 17 9.58 16.35 -10.85
CA VAL A 17 8.27 16.48 -11.50
C VAL A 17 7.59 17.75 -10.99
N LYS A 18 7.58 18.81 -11.80
CA LYS A 18 7.07 20.14 -11.40
C LYS A 18 5.74 20.49 -12.04
N ASN A 19 5.39 19.87 -13.17
CA ASN A 19 4.19 20.17 -13.92
C ASN A 19 3.57 18.89 -14.51
N ASP A 20 2.45 19.05 -15.23
CA ASP A 20 1.70 17.93 -15.80
C ASP A 20 2.44 17.24 -16.96
N GLU A 21 3.29 17.95 -17.69
CA GLU A 21 4.14 17.38 -18.75
C GLU A 21 5.22 16.47 -18.15
N ASP A 22 5.92 16.94 -17.10
CA ASP A 22 6.89 16.13 -16.36
C ASP A 22 6.21 14.87 -15.79
N TYR A 23 4.99 15.02 -15.27
CA TYR A 23 4.22 13.91 -14.70
C TYR A 23 3.83 12.88 -15.77
N ALA A 24 3.34 13.33 -16.93
CA ALA A 24 3.02 12.44 -18.05
C ALA A 24 4.27 11.69 -18.56
N ASN A 25 5.41 12.39 -18.66
CA ASN A 25 6.69 11.79 -19.03
C ASN A 25 7.15 10.74 -18.01
N LEU A 26 6.98 11.00 -16.71
CA LEU A 26 7.24 10.02 -15.67
C LEU A 26 6.36 8.79 -15.84
N VAL A 27 5.03 8.95 -15.97
CA VAL A 27 4.11 7.81 -16.16
C VAL A 27 4.49 7.00 -17.40
N ALA A 28 4.81 7.64 -18.52
CA ALA A 28 5.25 6.96 -19.73
C ALA A 28 6.56 6.16 -19.54
N SER A 29 7.48 6.66 -18.70
CA SER A 29 8.72 5.94 -18.40
C SER A 29 8.51 4.74 -17.47
N LEU A 30 7.52 4.79 -16.56
CA LEU A 30 7.16 3.68 -15.68
C LEU A 30 6.51 2.52 -16.45
N PHE A 31 5.79 2.82 -17.54
CA PHE A 31 5.06 1.84 -18.32
C PHE A 31 5.47 1.88 -19.81
N PRO A 32 6.60 1.27 -20.18
CA PRO A 32 7.05 1.23 -21.57
C PRO A 32 5.98 0.65 -22.50
N GLY A 33 5.69 1.37 -23.59
CA GLY A 33 4.66 1.01 -24.55
C GLY A 33 3.24 1.44 -24.16
N ILE A 34 3.07 2.30 -23.15
CA ILE A 34 1.75 2.80 -22.78
C ILE A 34 1.05 3.51 -23.95
N SER A 35 -0.21 3.17 -24.20
CA SER A 35 -1.00 3.85 -25.22
C SER A 35 -1.33 5.30 -24.80
N SER A 36 -1.52 6.20 -25.77
CA SER A 36 -1.91 7.59 -25.49
C SER A 36 -3.24 7.68 -24.73
N THR A 37 -4.17 6.78 -25.03
CA THR A 37 -5.46 6.67 -24.32
C THR A 37 -5.26 6.27 -22.86
N ALA A 38 -4.43 5.25 -22.59
CA ALA A 38 -4.15 4.82 -21.23
C ALA A 38 -3.42 5.90 -20.43
N LEU A 39 -2.44 6.56 -21.06
CA LEU A 39 -1.72 7.68 -20.44
C LEU A 39 -2.70 8.77 -20.01
N SER A 40 -3.58 9.23 -20.90
CA SER A 40 -4.61 10.23 -20.57
C SER A 40 -5.57 9.76 -19.46
N ILE A 41 -5.95 8.47 -19.44
CA ILE A 41 -6.77 7.95 -18.34
C ILE A 41 -6.03 8.07 -17.00
N ILE A 42 -4.76 7.69 -16.95
CA ILE A 42 -3.95 7.78 -15.73
C ILE A 42 -3.81 9.26 -15.31
N THR A 43 -3.38 10.13 -16.23
CA THR A 43 -3.06 11.53 -15.91
C THR A 43 -4.30 12.38 -15.62
N ASP A 44 -5.44 12.10 -16.26
CA ASP A 44 -6.58 13.01 -16.23
C ASP A 44 -7.72 12.48 -15.36
N LYS A 45 -7.78 11.15 -15.11
CA LYS A 45 -8.90 10.51 -14.40
C LYS A 45 -8.50 9.81 -13.12
N LEU A 46 -7.40 9.05 -13.13
CA LEU A 46 -6.96 8.32 -11.93
C LEU A 46 -6.21 9.22 -10.97
N TYR A 47 -5.25 9.97 -11.50
CA TYR A 47 -4.40 10.89 -10.76
C TYR A 47 -4.44 12.28 -11.42
N PRO A 48 -5.58 12.99 -11.37
CA PRO A 48 -5.71 14.32 -11.98
C PRO A 48 -4.80 15.37 -11.34
N SER A 49 -4.47 16.43 -12.07
CA SER A 49 -3.63 17.54 -11.60
C SER A 49 -4.29 18.48 -10.58
N THR A 50 -5.48 18.12 -10.08
CA THR A 50 -6.16 18.89 -9.02
C THR A 50 -5.52 18.64 -7.65
N LEU A 51 -4.60 19.52 -7.27
CA LEU A 51 -3.80 19.46 -6.02
C LEU A 51 -4.57 19.95 -4.77
N SER A 52 -5.86 19.63 -4.68
CA SER A 52 -6.74 20.10 -3.58
C SER A 52 -6.77 19.20 -2.34
N GLY A 53 -6.04 18.08 -2.34
CA GLY A 53 -6.16 17.02 -1.33
C GLY A 53 -7.29 16.03 -1.59
N LYS A 54 -8.27 16.35 -2.44
CA LYS A 54 -9.41 15.47 -2.79
C LYS A 54 -9.00 14.06 -3.24
N TYR A 55 -7.83 13.93 -3.85
CA TYR A 55 -7.32 12.70 -4.44
C TYR A 55 -6.21 12.02 -3.62
N GLY A 56 -5.98 12.49 -2.39
CA GLY A 56 -4.92 12.00 -1.48
C GLY A 56 -3.59 12.74 -1.59
N TYR A 57 -3.52 13.82 -2.39
CA TYR A 57 -2.30 14.61 -2.57
C TYR A 57 -2.60 16.10 -2.76
N VAL A 58 -1.64 16.93 -2.35
CA VAL A 58 -1.71 18.41 -2.36
C VAL A 58 -0.60 19.07 -3.18
N ASP A 59 0.31 18.27 -3.76
CA ASP A 59 1.39 18.72 -4.62
C ASP A 59 1.75 17.66 -5.67
N GLN A 60 2.61 18.00 -6.64
CA GLN A 60 3.05 17.06 -7.68
C GLN A 60 3.83 15.89 -7.11
N THR A 61 4.66 16.10 -6.07
CA THR A 61 5.39 15.02 -5.40
C THR A 61 4.45 13.97 -4.82
N GLY A 62 3.39 14.40 -4.13
CA GLY A 62 2.36 13.54 -3.57
C GLY A 62 1.53 12.85 -4.65
N ARG A 63 1.26 13.51 -5.79
CA ARG A 63 0.63 12.88 -6.96
C ARG A 63 1.49 11.76 -7.53
N VAL A 64 2.79 12.01 -7.69
CA VAL A 64 3.76 10.99 -8.11
C VAL A 64 3.83 9.85 -7.10
N ALA A 65 3.98 10.16 -5.82
CA ALA A 65 4.02 9.16 -4.74
C ALA A 65 2.76 8.29 -4.74
N SER A 66 1.58 8.89 -4.90
CA SER A 66 0.33 8.15 -5.00
C SER A 66 0.30 7.23 -6.21
N THR A 67 0.77 7.72 -7.37
CA THR A 67 0.81 6.94 -8.61
C THR A 67 1.73 5.74 -8.49
N ILE A 68 2.97 5.95 -8.04
CA ILE A 68 3.96 4.88 -7.90
C ILE A 68 3.54 3.89 -6.81
N GLY A 69 3.18 4.40 -5.64
CA GLY A 69 2.80 3.57 -4.50
C GLY A 69 1.62 2.65 -4.81
N GLU A 70 0.56 3.20 -5.40
CA GLU A 70 -0.60 2.39 -5.76
C GLU A 70 -0.31 1.46 -6.95
N SER A 71 0.25 1.96 -8.05
CA SER A 71 0.40 1.16 -9.28
C SER A 71 1.43 0.03 -9.16
N LEU A 72 2.48 0.22 -8.36
CA LEU A 72 3.56 -0.76 -8.25
C LEU A 72 3.47 -1.61 -6.98
N ILE A 73 2.85 -1.13 -5.90
CA ILE A 73 2.88 -1.82 -4.60
C ILE A 73 1.46 -2.07 -4.07
N SER A 74 0.75 -1.05 -3.62
CA SER A 74 -0.48 -1.22 -2.82
C SER A 74 -1.62 -1.86 -3.62
N CYS A 75 -1.77 -1.55 -4.93
CA CYS A 75 -2.78 -2.25 -5.74
C CYS A 75 -2.40 -3.71 -6.03
N ASN A 76 -1.11 -4.06 -6.10
CA ASN A 76 -0.71 -5.46 -6.25
C ASN A 76 -1.05 -6.27 -4.99
N GLU A 77 -0.87 -5.68 -3.80
CA GLU A 77 -1.35 -6.24 -2.54
C GLU A 77 -2.87 -6.45 -2.58
N TYR A 78 -3.63 -5.45 -3.05
CA TYR A 78 -5.07 -5.59 -3.28
C TYR A 78 -5.43 -6.73 -4.24
N PHE A 79 -4.70 -6.90 -5.35
CA PHE A 79 -4.95 -7.98 -6.31
C PHE A 79 -4.70 -9.36 -5.71
N LEU A 80 -3.64 -9.52 -4.92
CA LEU A 80 -3.40 -10.75 -4.16
C LEU A 80 -4.53 -11.00 -3.19
N GLY A 81 -5.00 -9.96 -2.50
CA GLY A 81 -6.17 -9.97 -1.65
C GLY A 81 -7.40 -10.60 -2.31
N GLU A 82 -7.77 -10.05 -3.47
CA GLU A 82 -8.91 -10.50 -4.27
C GLU A 82 -8.73 -11.93 -4.80
N ALA A 83 -7.52 -12.28 -5.25
CA ALA A 83 -7.23 -13.61 -5.80
C ALA A 83 -7.43 -14.73 -4.78
N PHE A 84 -7.12 -14.47 -3.50
CA PHE A 84 -7.25 -15.46 -2.43
C PHE A 84 -8.56 -15.35 -1.63
N ALA A 85 -9.45 -14.40 -1.97
CA ALA A 85 -10.69 -14.17 -1.24
C ALA A 85 -11.60 -15.40 -1.22
N ARG A 86 -11.73 -16.12 -2.36
CA ARG A 86 -12.61 -17.31 -2.48
C ARG A 86 -12.16 -18.49 -1.63
N SER A 87 -10.88 -18.57 -1.29
CA SER A 87 -10.32 -19.65 -0.48
C SER A 87 -10.39 -19.36 1.02
N ASN A 88 -10.89 -18.19 1.43
CA ASN A 88 -10.87 -17.71 2.81
C ASN A 88 -9.45 -17.71 3.43
N THR A 89 -8.43 -17.54 2.57
CA THR A 89 -7.00 -17.48 2.93
C THR A 89 -6.37 -16.15 2.51
N SER A 90 -7.20 -15.11 2.37
CA SER A 90 -6.75 -13.75 2.06
C SER A 90 -6.39 -13.04 3.34
N PHE A 91 -5.08 -12.82 3.55
CA PHE A 91 -4.58 -12.11 4.72
C PHE A 91 -3.81 -10.87 4.30
N ARG A 92 -4.34 -9.70 4.60
CA ARG A 92 -3.89 -8.39 4.15
C ARG A 92 -3.62 -7.47 5.33
N TYR A 93 -2.51 -6.75 5.34
CA TYR A 93 -2.24 -5.74 6.35
C TYR A 93 -1.83 -4.39 5.77
N GLU A 94 -2.18 -3.33 6.47
CA GLU A 94 -1.64 -1.99 6.26
C GLU A 94 -0.76 -1.61 7.45
N PHE A 95 0.47 -1.18 7.19
CA PHE A 95 1.30 -0.51 8.19
C PHE A 95 1.14 1.01 8.08
N SER A 96 0.63 1.64 9.14
CA SER A 96 0.31 3.07 9.13
C SER A 96 1.00 3.85 10.25
N VAL A 97 2.13 3.35 10.78
CA VAL A 97 2.93 4.13 11.74
C VAL A 97 3.72 5.19 10.96
N PRO A 98 3.52 6.50 11.23
CA PRO A 98 4.24 7.55 10.53
C PRO A 98 5.77 7.39 10.64
N PRO A 99 6.53 7.60 9.54
CA PRO A 99 6.07 8.16 8.27
C PRO A 99 5.44 7.13 7.31
N ALA A 100 5.38 5.85 7.67
CA ALA A 100 4.78 4.76 6.89
C ALA A 100 5.26 4.70 5.43
N ILE A 101 6.51 5.10 5.18
CA ILE A 101 7.13 4.98 3.86
C ILE A 101 7.58 3.55 3.61
N HIS A 102 7.85 3.22 2.35
CA HIS A 102 8.29 1.90 1.93
C HIS A 102 9.39 1.32 2.84
N ALA A 103 9.20 0.06 3.25
CA ALA A 103 10.10 -0.73 4.10
C ALA A 103 10.29 -0.30 5.57
N VAL A 104 9.60 0.74 6.07
CA VAL A 104 9.71 1.13 7.50
C VAL A 104 9.19 0.05 8.44
N ASP A 105 8.19 -0.72 8.01
CA ASP A 105 7.60 -1.85 8.72
C ASP A 105 8.60 -2.99 8.99
N LEU A 106 9.74 -3.04 8.28
CA LEU A 106 10.79 -4.02 8.53
C LEU A 106 11.40 -3.89 9.94
N SER A 107 11.52 -2.66 10.46
CA SER A 107 12.03 -2.42 11.82
C SER A 107 11.14 -3.00 12.92
N TYR A 108 9.84 -3.18 12.62
CA TYR A 108 8.86 -3.83 13.50
C TYR A 108 8.81 -5.33 13.24
N THR A 109 8.90 -5.73 11.98
CA THR A 109 8.88 -7.13 11.53
C THR A 109 10.06 -7.92 12.12
N PHE A 110 11.25 -7.34 12.07
CA PHE A 110 12.50 -7.96 12.52
C PHE A 110 13.04 -7.36 13.82
N TYR A 111 12.18 -6.73 14.63
CA TYR A 111 12.59 -6.17 15.92
C TYR A 111 13.30 -7.22 16.78
N ASN A 112 14.49 -6.88 17.26
CA ASN A 112 15.30 -7.71 18.14
C ASN A 112 15.62 -6.93 19.42
N ALA A 113 15.15 -7.42 20.57
CA ALA A 113 15.39 -6.78 21.86
C ALA A 113 16.88 -6.73 22.27
N GLY A 114 17.72 -7.60 21.69
CA GLY A 114 19.16 -7.60 21.89
C GLY A 114 19.92 -6.54 21.06
N GLU A 115 19.23 -5.87 20.14
CA GLU A 115 19.80 -4.83 19.29
C GLU A 115 19.25 -3.45 19.67
N ALA A 116 20.13 -2.45 19.68
CA ALA A 116 19.73 -1.07 19.96
C ALA A 116 18.91 -0.49 18.79
N THR A 117 17.59 -0.65 18.84
CA THR A 117 16.65 -0.06 17.88
C THR A 117 15.89 1.10 18.54
N SER A 118 16.27 2.33 18.23
CA SER A 118 15.55 3.53 18.69
C SER A 118 14.31 3.79 17.83
N GLY A 119 13.28 4.38 18.43
CA GLY A 119 12.07 4.82 17.70
C GLY A 119 11.04 3.74 17.36
N VAL A 120 11.28 2.47 17.69
CA VAL A 120 10.31 1.38 17.48
C VAL A 120 9.39 1.24 18.69
N ASN A 121 8.08 1.18 18.44
CA ASN A 121 7.11 0.79 19.47
C ASN A 121 7.20 -0.74 19.68
N ILE A 122 7.89 -1.15 20.75
CA ILE A 122 8.17 -2.55 21.08
C ILE A 122 6.89 -3.39 21.20
N THR A 123 5.83 -2.82 21.79
CA THR A 123 4.54 -3.50 21.92
C THR A 123 3.95 -3.83 20.55
N LEU A 124 3.95 -2.87 19.63
CA LEU A 124 3.47 -3.06 18.26
C LEU A 124 4.34 -4.06 17.49
N ALA A 125 5.66 -3.98 17.61
CA ALA A 125 6.58 -4.94 16.99
C ALA A 125 6.29 -6.37 17.44
N GLY A 126 6.11 -6.58 18.76
CA GLY A 126 5.71 -7.88 19.29
C GLY A 126 4.34 -8.35 18.80
N ILE A 127 3.38 -7.44 18.56
CA ILE A 127 2.09 -7.78 17.95
C ILE A 127 2.29 -8.24 16.50
N MET A 128 3.00 -7.47 15.68
CA MET A 128 3.27 -7.80 14.27
C MET A 128 3.98 -9.14 14.14
N GLN A 129 5.04 -9.37 14.94
CA GLN A 129 5.79 -10.62 14.95
C GLN A 129 4.92 -11.82 15.31
N ARG A 130 3.99 -11.67 16.26
CA ARG A 130 3.01 -12.73 16.57
C ARG A 130 2.08 -13.02 15.39
N TYR A 131 1.60 -11.98 14.67
CA TYR A 131 0.78 -12.17 13.48
C TYR A 131 1.54 -12.97 12.40
N PHE A 132 2.79 -12.58 12.12
CA PHE A 132 3.60 -13.24 11.11
C PHE A 132 4.02 -14.65 11.51
N ALA A 133 4.46 -14.85 12.76
CA ALA A 133 4.83 -16.18 13.26
C ALA A 133 3.65 -17.15 13.25
N ASN A 134 2.45 -16.70 13.64
CA ASN A 134 1.24 -17.52 13.56
C ASN A 134 0.92 -17.88 12.11
N PHE A 135 0.98 -16.93 11.17
CA PHE A 135 0.75 -17.21 9.75
C PHE A 135 1.74 -18.24 9.21
N ILE A 136 3.03 -18.11 9.54
CA ILE A 136 4.08 -19.04 9.12
C ILE A 136 3.85 -20.45 9.66
N THR A 137 3.45 -20.56 10.94
CA THR A 137 3.35 -21.86 11.63
C THR A 137 2.01 -22.55 11.46
N THR A 138 0.94 -21.81 11.14
CA THR A 138 -0.43 -22.35 11.12
C THR A 138 -1.20 -22.03 9.84
N GLY A 139 -0.68 -21.15 8.98
CA GLY A 139 -1.42 -20.59 7.85
C GLY A 139 -2.47 -19.54 8.25
N GLN A 140 -2.60 -19.23 9.54
CA GLN A 140 -3.55 -18.24 10.09
C GLN A 140 -2.80 -17.20 10.91
N PRO A 141 -2.98 -15.89 10.68
CA PRO A 141 -2.22 -14.87 11.41
C PRO A 141 -2.70 -14.65 12.85
N TYR A 142 -3.87 -15.16 13.22
CA TYR A 142 -4.41 -15.03 14.57
C TYR A 142 -4.67 -16.40 15.20
N SER A 143 -4.43 -16.50 16.51
CA SER A 143 -4.43 -17.79 17.20
C SER A 143 -5.81 -18.34 17.55
N HIS A 144 -6.90 -17.54 17.43
CA HIS A 144 -8.18 -17.94 18.01
C HIS A 144 -9.40 -18.00 17.07
N ARG A 145 -9.55 -17.21 15.98
CA ARG A 145 -10.68 -17.39 15.04
C ARG A 145 -10.42 -16.90 13.59
N PRO A 146 -10.83 -17.66 12.56
CA PRO A 146 -10.87 -17.21 11.16
C PRO A 146 -11.79 -16.00 10.93
N THR A 147 -12.82 -15.81 11.76
CA THR A 147 -13.73 -14.65 11.73
C THR A 147 -13.08 -13.35 12.19
N ASP A 148 -11.83 -13.44 12.70
CA ASP A 148 -11.10 -12.29 13.20
C ASP A 148 -10.36 -11.52 12.11
N PHE A 149 -10.15 -12.16 10.96
CA PHE A 149 -9.55 -11.52 9.80
C PHE A 149 -10.60 -10.83 8.93
N PRO A 150 -10.32 -9.62 8.43
CA PRO A 150 -11.28 -8.91 7.62
C PRO A 150 -11.71 -9.65 6.35
N VAL A 151 -13.01 -9.63 6.11
CA VAL A 151 -13.66 -9.99 4.84
C VAL A 151 -13.93 -8.70 4.05
N ASP A 152 -14.03 -8.81 2.73
CA ASP A 152 -14.28 -7.70 1.78
C ASP A 152 -13.18 -6.61 1.74
N ASP A 153 -13.56 -5.33 1.60
CA ASP A 153 -12.67 -4.16 1.50
C ASP A 153 -11.98 -3.78 2.85
N MET A 154 -11.89 -4.71 3.79
CA MET A 154 -11.31 -4.47 5.11
C MET A 154 -9.87 -5.03 5.18
N ILE A 155 -9.01 -4.39 5.96
CA ILE A 155 -7.59 -4.74 6.11
C ILE A 155 -7.17 -4.70 7.59
N GLN A 156 -6.19 -5.53 7.97
CA GLN A 156 -5.60 -5.47 9.31
C GLN A 156 -4.63 -4.30 9.37
N ASN A 157 -4.93 -3.27 10.15
CA ASN A 157 -4.06 -2.12 10.27
C ASN A 157 -3.15 -2.23 11.52
N PHE A 158 -1.88 -1.91 11.31
CA PHE A 158 -0.85 -1.77 12.34
C PHE A 158 -0.54 -0.27 12.51
N ASN A 159 -1.18 0.35 13.50
CA ASN A 159 -0.98 1.74 13.89
C ASN A 159 -0.38 1.83 15.30
N ILE A 160 0.27 2.95 15.60
CA ILE A 160 0.86 3.22 16.91
C ILE A 160 -0.18 3.36 18.02
N SER A 161 -1.39 3.82 17.71
CA SER A 161 -2.47 4.08 18.66
C SER A 161 -3.43 2.89 18.81
N SER A 162 -3.61 2.10 17.76
CA SER A 162 -4.50 0.93 17.77
C SER A 162 -4.07 -0.10 16.73
N VAL A 163 -4.32 -1.37 17.03
CA VAL A 163 -4.20 -2.46 16.06
C VAL A 163 -5.59 -3.03 15.86
N GLY A 164 -6.06 -3.08 14.62
CA GLY A 164 -7.41 -3.54 14.35
C GLY A 164 -7.78 -3.44 12.89
N ARG A 165 -9.03 -3.82 12.60
CA ARG A 165 -9.56 -3.76 11.24
C ARG A 165 -9.88 -2.33 10.88
N MET A 166 -9.59 -1.97 9.65
CA MET A 166 -10.10 -0.74 9.03
C MET A 166 -10.47 -1.00 7.58
N LYS A 167 -11.17 -0.05 6.98
CA LYS A 167 -11.33 -0.05 5.54
C LYS A 167 -9.95 0.16 4.90
N ASP A 168 -9.67 -0.62 3.87
CA ASP A 168 -8.47 -0.46 3.06
C ASP A 168 -8.34 0.99 2.58
N SER A 169 -7.18 1.60 2.85
CA SER A 169 -6.90 3.00 2.50
C SER A 169 -6.68 3.19 1.01
N VAL A 170 -6.37 2.11 0.29
CA VAL A 170 -6.09 2.14 -1.14
C VAL A 170 -7.37 2.39 -1.94
N SER A 171 -7.28 3.20 -3.00
CA SER A 171 -8.42 3.47 -3.86
C SER A 171 -8.83 2.24 -4.69
N THR A 172 -9.91 1.58 -4.27
CA THR A 172 -10.45 0.42 -5.01
C THR A 172 -10.80 0.75 -6.46
N LYS A 173 -11.18 2.00 -6.78
CA LYS A 173 -11.42 2.42 -8.18
C LYS A 173 -10.14 2.46 -9.00
N ARG A 174 -9.04 3.00 -8.45
CA ARG A 174 -7.74 3.05 -9.15
C ARG A 174 -7.18 1.64 -9.28
N CYS A 175 -7.22 0.84 -8.22
CA CYS A 175 -6.77 -0.55 -8.30
C CYS A 175 -7.60 -1.38 -9.28
N LYS A 176 -8.93 -1.25 -9.31
CA LYS A 176 -9.76 -1.93 -10.33
C LYS A 176 -9.41 -1.53 -11.76
N TRP A 177 -8.89 -0.32 -11.99
CA TRP A 177 -8.39 0.05 -13.30
C TRP A 177 -7.03 -0.60 -13.58
N TRP A 178 -6.08 -0.49 -12.64
CA TRP A 178 -4.76 -1.10 -12.75
C TRP A 178 -4.81 -2.62 -12.95
N GLN A 179 -5.78 -3.30 -12.32
CA GLN A 179 -5.98 -4.75 -12.42
C GLN A 179 -6.28 -5.22 -13.85
N LYS A 180 -6.90 -4.38 -14.67
CA LYS A 180 -7.25 -4.73 -16.06
C LYS A 180 -6.02 -4.85 -16.94
N ALA A 181 -4.94 -4.15 -16.57
CA ALA A 181 -3.72 -4.04 -17.37
C ALA A 181 -3.94 -3.49 -18.80
N ASP A 182 -5.02 -2.71 -19.02
CA ASP A 182 -5.38 -2.08 -20.30
C ASP A 182 -4.48 -0.86 -20.65
N PHE A 183 -3.25 -0.82 -20.13
CA PHE A 183 -2.31 0.26 -20.41
C PHE A 183 -1.45 0.03 -21.65
N ARG A 184 -1.45 -1.19 -22.21
CA ARG A 184 -0.72 -1.54 -23.45
C ARG A 184 -1.64 -1.53 -24.67
#